data_AF-A0A7C8ZRN2-F1
#
_entry.id   AF-A0A7C8ZRN2-F1
#
_cell.length_a   1.000
_cell.length_b   1.000
_cell.length_c   1.000
_cell.angle_alpha   90.00
_cell.angle_beta   90.00
_cell.angle_gamma   90.00
#
_symmetry.space_group_name_H-M   'P 1'
#
loop_
_entity.id
_entity.type
_entity.pdbx_description
1 polymer ?
#
loop_
_entity_poly.entity_id
_entity_poly.type
_entity_poly.pdbx_seq_one_letter_code
_entity_poly.pdbx_strand_id
1 'polypeptide(L)'
;SFKEPMFQVKAQLGFQVLRTKPAVAPNGSPSWNEDFMFVAAEPFGDGYLVLTLEHRGPKGLMVVGVALVALATIERRVDDRKVVAKWFTFDNLGLGGGDEKRGYKGRVQLRLCFDGGYHVMDEPAHVCSDYRPTARQLWKPAVGTVELGIIGCRNLVPTKVVNGKGSVDAYAVAKYGPKWVRTRTVLDNLDPKWNEQHTWKVYDPCTVITLGVFDSWGIFEADEPPDPTCQDVRIGKVRIRISTLQSGRVYRNMYPLLFLTPSGLKKMGDIELAVRFVRSTPTIDVLHVYSQPLLPLMHHIKPLSLGQQEMLRNSAAKILAAHLSRSEPPLRCEVVLYMLDADSHSFSMRKVRANWYRIISLVAGVIDVVRWVEDTRTWKNPTATILVHALLVMLVWFPDLIIPTLAFYIFVIGAWNYRFRSKTMLPHFDPKMSLAENIDRDELDEEFDVMPSSRPPEVVRSRYDKLRTLGARVQTVLGDIATQGERVQALVTWKDPRATGIFVGLCFVVAIILYLIPSKMVAMASGFYYLRHPLFRDRAPSPAINFFRRLPSQADRLL
;
A
#
# COMPACT_ATOMS: atom_id res chain seq x y z
N SER A 1 42.24 31.25 6.40
CA SER A 1 41.51 30.07 5.87
C SER A 1 40.29 30.58 5.13
N PHE A 2 40.36 30.66 3.79
CA PHE A 2 39.23 31.08 2.96
C PHE A 2 38.20 29.94 2.96
N LYS A 3 37.01 30.16 3.52
CA LYS A 3 35.90 29.20 3.43
C LYS A 3 35.54 29.05 1.95
N GLU A 4 35.73 27.86 1.41
CA GLU A 4 35.37 27.54 0.02
C GLU A 4 33.87 27.77 -0.19
N PRO A 5 33.46 28.34 -1.35
CA PRO A 5 32.06 28.60 -1.63
C PRO A 5 31.29 27.28 -1.78
N MET A 6 30.28 27.11 -0.93
CA MET A 6 29.38 25.95 -0.96
C MET A 6 28.11 26.32 -1.71
N PHE A 7 27.83 25.59 -2.79
CA PHE A 7 26.64 25.78 -3.63
C PHE A 7 25.62 24.66 -3.38
N GLN A 8 24.35 25.05 -3.39
CA GLN A 8 23.21 24.16 -3.24
C GLN A 8 22.17 24.51 -4.30
N VAL A 9 21.50 23.51 -4.87
CA VAL A 9 20.39 23.72 -5.80
C VAL A 9 19.10 23.34 -5.10
N LYS A 10 18.15 24.27 -5.08
CA LYS A 10 16.78 24.05 -4.63
C LYS A 10 15.89 23.86 -5.85
N ALA A 11 15.19 22.75 -5.92
CA ALA A 11 14.22 22.45 -6.97
C ALA A 11 12.80 22.46 -6.37
N GLN A 12 11.90 23.22 -6.98
CA GLN A 12 10.53 23.40 -6.50
C GLN A 12 9.52 23.12 -7.61
N LEU A 13 8.56 22.24 -7.30
CA LEU A 13 7.41 21.91 -8.15
C LEU A 13 6.12 22.06 -7.32
N GLY A 14 5.40 23.17 -7.51
CA GLY A 14 4.25 23.51 -6.67
C GLY A 14 4.66 23.65 -5.20
N PHE A 15 4.06 22.82 -4.34
CA PHE A 15 4.41 22.75 -2.90
C PHE A 15 5.60 21.83 -2.58
N GLN A 16 6.06 21.02 -3.54
CA GLN A 16 7.20 20.12 -3.33
C GLN A 16 8.50 20.89 -3.48
N VAL A 17 9.35 20.82 -2.45
CA VAL A 17 10.65 21.47 -2.43
C VAL A 17 11.71 20.46 -2.05
N LEU A 18 12.69 20.26 -2.92
CA LEU A 18 13.87 19.42 -2.68
C LEU A 18 15.14 20.26 -2.80
N ARG A 19 16.16 19.92 -2.01
CA ARG A 19 17.44 20.62 -1.99
C ARG A 19 18.59 19.63 -2.07
N THR A 20 19.63 19.97 -2.83
CA THR A 20 20.82 19.11 -2.93
C THR A 20 21.65 19.18 -1.67
N LYS A 21 22.58 18.24 -1.48
CA LYS A 21 23.65 18.46 -0.49
C LYS A 21 24.53 19.65 -0.92
N PRO A 22 25.06 20.43 0.02
CA PRO A 22 26.00 21.50 -0.31
C PRO A 22 27.24 20.90 -0.97
N ALA A 23 27.58 21.36 -2.18
CA ALA A 23 28.77 20.95 -2.91
C ALA A 23 29.82 22.06 -2.84
N VAL A 24 31.05 21.67 -2.55
CA VAL A 24 32.22 22.54 -2.61
C VAL A 24 32.67 22.62 -4.06
N ALA A 25 32.96 23.83 -4.55
CA ALA A 25 33.48 24.05 -5.89
C ALA A 25 34.97 24.44 -5.84
N PRO A 26 35.92 23.50 -5.71
CA PRO A 26 37.35 23.82 -5.70
C PRO A 26 37.83 24.41 -7.04
N ASN A 27 37.17 24.06 -8.16
CA ASN A 27 37.55 24.45 -9.52
C ASN A 27 36.52 25.39 -10.19
N GLY A 28 35.59 25.97 -9.42
CA GLY A 28 34.54 26.86 -9.95
C GLY A 28 33.32 26.16 -10.59
N SER A 29 33.34 24.84 -10.76
CA SER A 29 32.20 24.05 -11.26
C SER A 29 31.71 23.03 -10.22
N PRO A 30 30.64 23.31 -9.45
CA PRO A 30 30.08 22.33 -8.52
C PRO A 30 29.37 21.19 -9.26
N SER A 31 29.55 19.95 -8.78
CA SER A 31 28.82 18.77 -9.26
C SER A 31 28.14 18.06 -8.09
N TRP A 32 26.82 17.86 -8.18
CA TRP A 32 26.03 17.18 -7.14
C TRP A 32 25.78 15.70 -7.47
N ASN A 33 25.43 15.38 -8.72
CA ASN A 33 25.05 14.03 -9.15
C ASN A 33 23.95 13.39 -8.27
N GLU A 34 22.98 14.19 -7.84
CA GLU A 34 21.83 13.75 -7.06
C GLU A 34 20.57 13.74 -7.94
N ASP A 35 19.77 12.68 -7.79
CA ASP A 35 18.50 12.53 -8.50
C ASP A 35 17.33 12.98 -7.62
N PHE A 36 16.49 13.87 -8.15
CA PHE A 36 15.24 14.30 -7.52
C PHE A 36 14.03 13.71 -8.23
N MET A 37 13.09 13.23 -7.43
CA MET A 37 11.82 12.70 -7.90
C MET A 37 10.70 13.60 -7.38
N PHE A 38 9.83 14.03 -8.28
CA PHE A 38 8.65 14.84 -7.96
C PHE A 38 7.40 14.15 -8.49
N VAL A 39 6.28 14.36 -7.83
CA VAL A 39 4.96 13.95 -8.34
C VAL A 39 4.34 15.12 -9.10
N ALA A 40 3.91 14.88 -10.33
CA ALA A 40 3.16 15.85 -11.13
C ALA A 40 1.85 15.21 -11.60
N ALA A 41 0.76 15.96 -11.58
CA ALA A 41 -0.52 15.51 -12.13
C ALA A 41 -0.71 16.04 -13.55
N GLU A 42 -1.28 15.20 -14.43
CA GLU A 42 -1.79 15.63 -15.72
C GLU A 42 -3.18 16.27 -15.57
N PRO A 43 -3.52 17.34 -16.31
CA PRO A 43 -2.71 18.01 -17.34
C PRO A 43 -1.60 18.88 -16.77
N PHE A 44 -0.44 18.93 -17.45
CA PHE A 44 0.75 19.63 -16.95
C PHE A 44 0.71 21.16 -17.00
N GLY A 45 -0.39 21.76 -17.50
CA GLY A 45 -0.71 23.20 -17.47
C GLY A 45 0.44 24.16 -17.80
N ASP A 46 0.33 25.40 -17.32
CA ASP A 46 1.43 26.39 -17.28
C ASP A 46 2.35 26.15 -16.06
N GLY A 47 2.50 24.90 -15.64
CA GLY A 47 3.36 24.55 -14.52
C GLY A 47 4.83 24.72 -14.90
N TYR A 48 5.60 25.32 -13.99
CA TYR A 48 7.06 25.44 -14.12
C TYR A 48 7.75 24.66 -13.00
N LEU A 49 8.82 23.95 -13.35
CA LEU A 49 9.82 23.51 -12.39
C LEU A 49 10.77 24.69 -12.14
N VAL A 50 10.77 25.19 -10.91
CA VAL A 50 11.61 26.32 -10.48
C VAL A 50 12.90 25.78 -9.87
N LEU A 51 14.03 26.18 -10.41
CA LEU A 51 15.34 25.81 -9.92
C LEU A 51 16.06 27.05 -9.41
N THR A 52 16.48 27.03 -8.15
CA THR A 52 17.15 28.13 -7.50
C THR A 52 18.54 27.69 -7.08
N LEU A 53 19.57 28.40 -7.56
CA LEU A 53 20.94 28.22 -7.11
C LEU A 53 21.15 29.04 -5.83
N GLU A 54 21.42 28.39 -4.71
CA GLU A 54 21.68 29.00 -3.40
C GLU A 54 23.18 28.88 -3.07
N HIS A 55 23.81 29.97 -2.63
CA HIS A 55 25.19 30.00 -2.13
C HIS A 55 25.18 30.16 -0.60
N ARG A 56 25.88 29.27 0.11
CA ARG A 56 25.97 29.31 1.58
C ARG A 56 27.17 30.15 2.01
N GLY A 57 26.94 31.43 2.26
CA GLY A 57 27.94 32.38 2.74
C GLY A 57 27.96 32.54 4.28
N PRO A 58 28.88 33.35 4.81
CA PRO A 58 28.97 33.63 6.25
C PRO A 58 27.75 34.38 6.82
N LYS A 59 26.98 35.07 5.97
CA LYS A 59 25.75 35.82 6.34
C LYS A 59 24.45 35.04 6.13
N GLY A 60 24.52 33.77 5.68
CA GLY A 60 23.35 32.93 5.38
C GLY A 60 23.29 32.44 3.93
N LEU A 61 22.15 31.87 3.54
CA LEU A 61 21.86 31.40 2.17
C LEU A 61 21.51 32.60 1.28
N MET A 62 22.25 32.79 0.19
CA MET A 62 21.99 33.82 -0.82
C MET A 62 21.56 33.18 -2.14
N VAL A 63 20.50 33.67 -2.76
CA VAL A 63 20.05 33.19 -4.07
C VAL A 63 20.91 33.84 -5.16
N VAL A 64 21.57 33.00 -5.96
CA VAL A 64 22.49 33.39 -7.04
C VAL A 64 21.77 33.47 -8.39
N GLY A 65 20.76 32.63 -8.62
CA GLY A 65 20.01 32.63 -9.86
C GLY A 65 18.81 31.68 -9.86
N VAL A 66 17.85 31.92 -10.73
CA VAL A 66 16.62 31.12 -10.88
C VAL A 66 16.44 30.69 -12.32
N ALA A 67 16.17 29.41 -12.56
CA ALA A 67 15.83 28.87 -13.87
C ALA A 67 14.40 28.29 -13.83
N LEU A 68 13.60 28.61 -14.84
CA LEU A 68 12.23 28.13 -15.00
C LEU A 68 12.19 27.13 -16.16
N VAL A 69 11.73 25.91 -15.89
CA VAL A 69 11.55 24.88 -16.92
C VAL A 69 10.07 24.56 -17.04
N ALA A 70 9.47 24.88 -18.19
CA ALA A 70 8.08 24.56 -18.47
C ALA A 70 7.87 23.04 -18.53
N LEU A 71 6.90 22.53 -17.76
CA LEU A 71 6.66 21.08 -17.68
C LEU A 71 6.31 20.46 -19.04
N ALA A 72 5.64 21.21 -19.92
CA ALA A 72 5.32 20.75 -21.27
C ALA A 72 6.55 20.41 -22.14
N THR A 73 7.72 20.98 -21.84
CA THR A 73 8.97 20.75 -22.60
C THR A 73 9.75 19.50 -22.15
N ILE A 74 9.35 18.91 -21.03
CA ILE A 74 10.03 17.77 -20.44
C ILE A 74 9.64 16.49 -21.20
N GLU A 75 10.65 15.75 -21.66
CA GLU A 75 10.43 14.50 -22.37
C GLU A 75 9.85 13.40 -21.48
N ARG A 76 9.00 12.54 -22.04
CA ARG A 76 8.47 11.36 -21.35
C ARG A 76 9.33 10.15 -21.68
N ARG A 77 9.77 9.41 -20.66
CA ARG A 77 10.43 8.11 -20.82
C ARG A 77 9.50 6.99 -20.36
N VAL A 78 9.53 5.86 -21.06
CA VAL A 78 8.74 4.67 -20.73
C VAL A 78 9.66 3.53 -20.24
N ASP A 79 10.94 3.56 -20.65
CA ASP A 79 11.96 2.56 -20.34
C ASP A 79 13.10 3.14 -19.48
N ASP A 80 14.05 2.28 -19.09
CA ASP A 80 15.26 2.61 -18.32
C ASP A 80 16.35 3.37 -19.12
N ARG A 81 15.99 3.99 -20.24
CA ARG A 81 16.96 4.69 -21.09
C ARG A 81 17.54 5.92 -20.37
N LYS A 82 18.85 6.15 -20.56
CA LYS A 82 19.50 7.37 -20.06
C LYS A 82 19.05 8.58 -20.87
N VAL A 83 18.54 9.58 -20.18
CA VAL A 83 18.05 10.84 -20.76
C VAL A 83 19.23 11.76 -21.08
N VAL A 84 19.15 12.43 -22.22
CA VAL A 84 20.17 13.37 -22.68
C VAL A 84 20.23 14.57 -21.74
N ALA A 85 21.44 14.95 -21.33
CA ALA A 85 21.64 16.11 -20.48
C ALA A 85 21.49 17.40 -21.29
N LYS A 86 20.70 18.36 -20.80
CA LYS A 86 20.48 19.67 -21.41
C LYS A 86 20.99 20.78 -20.49
N TRP A 87 21.52 21.85 -21.07
CA TRP A 87 21.97 23.03 -20.35
C TRP A 87 20.82 24.02 -20.20
N PHE A 88 20.61 24.51 -18.97
CA PHE A 88 19.64 25.54 -18.64
C PHE A 88 20.38 26.76 -18.09
N THR A 89 19.98 27.95 -18.51
CA THR A 89 20.60 29.21 -18.10
C THR A 89 19.83 29.79 -16.91
N PHE A 90 20.52 30.24 -15.87
CA PHE A 90 19.88 30.95 -14.76
C PHE A 90 19.58 32.41 -15.13
N ASP A 91 18.42 32.91 -14.71
CA ASP A 91 18.07 34.33 -14.73
C ASP A 91 18.31 34.97 -13.35
N ASN A 92 18.65 36.26 -13.35
CA ASN A 92 18.84 37.05 -12.13
C ASN A 92 17.48 37.57 -11.65
N LEU A 93 17.16 37.33 -10.38
CA LEU A 93 16.25 38.22 -9.65
C LEU A 93 17.05 39.46 -9.28
N GLY A 94 16.92 40.50 -10.10
CA GLY A 94 17.53 41.79 -9.83
C GLY A 94 17.03 42.35 -8.48
N LEU A 95 17.94 42.46 -7.52
CA LEU A 95 17.92 43.61 -6.62
C LEU A 95 18.03 44.84 -7.51
N GLY A 96 17.00 45.69 -7.47
CA GLY A 96 16.71 46.68 -8.50
C GLY A 96 17.83 47.68 -8.83
N GLY A 97 17.64 48.32 -9.98
CA GLY A 97 18.49 49.41 -10.49
C GLY A 97 19.30 48.94 -11.69
N GLY A 98 18.97 49.49 -12.85
CA GLY A 98 19.45 49.03 -14.15
C GLY A 98 20.95 49.17 -14.36
N ASP A 99 21.53 48.17 -15.00
CA ASP A 99 22.49 48.35 -16.10
C ASP A 99 22.57 47.03 -16.88
N GLU A 100 22.48 47.11 -18.20
CA GLU A 100 22.48 45.97 -19.13
C GLU A 100 23.88 45.35 -19.29
N LYS A 101 24.55 44.99 -18.19
CA LYS A 101 25.77 44.16 -18.28
C LYS A 101 25.37 42.71 -18.16
N ARG A 102 25.18 42.08 -19.33
CA ARG A 102 25.09 40.62 -19.54
C ARG A 102 26.38 39.93 -19.07
N GLY A 103 26.63 39.90 -17.76
CA GLY A 103 27.63 39.03 -17.16
C GLY A 103 27.25 37.57 -17.44
N TYR A 104 28.25 36.71 -17.61
CA TYR A 104 28.04 35.27 -17.88
C TYR A 104 27.11 34.66 -16.84
N LYS A 105 25.89 34.36 -17.28
CA LYS A 105 24.84 33.74 -16.48
C LYS A 105 25.23 32.29 -16.24
N GLY A 106 25.35 31.88 -14.98
CA GLY A 106 25.62 30.48 -14.63
C GLY A 106 24.69 29.53 -15.38
N ARG A 107 25.21 28.39 -15.82
CA ARG A 107 24.40 27.36 -16.47
C ARG A 107 24.39 26.12 -15.60
N VAL A 108 23.27 25.42 -15.59
CA VAL A 108 23.13 24.13 -14.93
C VAL A 108 22.85 23.06 -15.97
N GLN A 109 23.58 21.95 -15.87
CA GLN A 109 23.34 20.78 -16.70
C GLN A 109 22.38 19.84 -15.97
N LEU A 110 21.24 19.54 -16.60
CA LEU A 110 20.19 18.72 -16.00
C LEU A 110 19.76 17.61 -16.94
N ARG A 111 19.35 16.49 -16.36
CA ARG A 111 18.63 15.40 -17.04
C ARG A 111 17.21 15.40 -16.51
N LEU A 112 16.27 15.91 -17.30
CA LEU A 112 14.86 16.04 -16.91
C LEU A 112 14.02 15.10 -17.76
N CYS A 113 13.18 14.29 -17.12
CA CYS A 113 12.20 13.45 -17.80
C CYS A 113 11.01 13.15 -16.89
N PHE A 114 9.84 12.97 -17.49
CA PHE A 114 8.73 12.29 -16.85
C PHE A 114 8.90 10.80 -16.99
N ASP A 115 8.92 10.10 -15.86
CA ASP A 115 9.03 8.65 -15.85
C ASP A 115 7.65 8.00 -15.86
N GLY A 116 7.29 7.45 -17.02
CA GLY A 116 6.07 6.70 -17.23
C GLY A 116 6.13 5.25 -16.74
N GLY A 117 7.33 4.72 -16.47
CA GLY A 117 7.52 3.32 -16.08
C GLY A 117 7.20 3.05 -14.60
N TYR A 118 7.19 4.07 -13.75
CA TYR A 118 6.75 3.95 -12.37
C TYR A 118 5.23 4.05 -12.22
N HIS A 119 4.70 3.32 -11.26
CA HIS A 119 3.38 3.58 -10.69
C HIS A 119 3.51 4.62 -9.57
N VAL A 120 2.71 5.70 -9.64
CA VAL A 120 2.61 6.72 -8.59
C VAL A 120 1.72 6.19 -7.49
N MET A 121 2.33 5.79 -6.37
CA MET A 121 1.60 5.32 -5.19
C MET A 121 0.91 6.50 -4.52
N ASP A 122 -0.41 6.53 -4.47
CA ASP A 122 -1.21 7.41 -3.60
C ASP A 122 -1.73 6.66 -2.35
N GLU A 123 -1.83 5.33 -2.45
CA GLU A 123 -2.25 4.41 -1.39
C GLU A 123 -1.08 3.59 -0.80
N PRO A 124 -1.25 3.03 0.42
CA PRO A 124 -0.34 2.01 0.94
C PRO A 124 -0.35 0.75 0.06
N ALA A 125 0.82 0.09 -0.09
CA ALA A 125 0.96 -1.06 -0.98
C ALA A 125 0.03 -2.26 -0.68
N HIS A 126 -0.39 -2.42 0.58
CA HIS A 126 -1.25 -3.54 1.02
C HIS A 126 -2.75 -3.32 0.75
N VAL A 127 -3.20 -2.07 0.57
CA VAL A 127 -4.60 -1.68 0.30
C VAL A 127 -4.76 -0.95 -1.04
N CYS A 128 -3.78 -1.11 -1.93
CA CYS A 128 -3.72 -0.38 -3.17
C CYS A 128 -4.81 -0.83 -4.14
N SER A 129 -5.46 0.15 -4.79
CA SER A 129 -6.55 -0.08 -5.73
C SER A 129 -6.09 -0.20 -7.18
N ASP A 130 -4.84 0.16 -7.49
CA ASP A 130 -4.24 0.08 -8.83
C ASP A 130 -2.72 -0.09 -8.74
N TYR A 131 -2.14 -0.90 -9.61
CA TYR A 131 -0.68 -1.07 -9.70
C TYR A 131 -0.12 -0.69 -11.09
N ARG A 132 -0.94 -0.05 -11.93
CA ARG A 132 -0.54 0.27 -13.30
C ARG A 132 0.53 1.36 -13.36
N PRO A 133 1.47 1.26 -14.31
CA PRO A 133 2.43 2.34 -14.55
C PRO A 133 1.72 3.61 -15.06
N THR A 134 2.38 4.76 -14.90
CA THR A 134 1.84 6.06 -15.31
C THR A 134 1.65 6.12 -16.84
N ALA A 135 2.56 5.53 -17.60
CA ALA A 135 2.45 5.43 -19.06
C ALA A 135 1.34 4.45 -19.47
N ARG A 136 0.33 4.99 -20.16
CA ARG A 136 -0.78 4.20 -20.71
C ARG A 136 -0.33 3.13 -21.71
N GLN A 137 0.80 3.33 -22.39
CA GLN A 137 1.36 2.35 -23.33
C GLN A 137 1.76 1.04 -22.66
N LEU A 138 2.07 1.06 -21.36
CA LEU A 138 2.47 -0.11 -20.58
C LEU A 138 1.29 -0.79 -19.89
N TRP A 139 0.05 -0.34 -20.13
CA TRP A 139 -1.13 -0.90 -19.48
C TRP A 139 -1.47 -2.27 -20.07
N LYS A 140 -1.68 -3.23 -19.18
CA LYS A 140 -2.21 -4.55 -19.51
C LYS A 140 -3.72 -4.47 -19.77
N PRO A 141 -4.31 -5.43 -20.50
CA PRO A 141 -5.77 -5.49 -20.64
C PRO A 141 -6.45 -5.72 -19.29
N ALA A 142 -7.71 -5.28 -19.18
CA ALA A 142 -8.49 -5.49 -17.97
C ALA A 142 -8.86 -6.98 -17.81
N VAL A 143 -8.70 -7.49 -16.60
CA VAL A 143 -9.03 -8.87 -16.19
C VAL A 143 -10.55 -9.04 -16.03
N GLY A 144 -11.23 -7.97 -15.62
CA GLY A 144 -12.67 -7.97 -15.44
C GLY A 144 -13.22 -6.60 -15.12
N THR A 145 -14.48 -6.58 -14.72
CA THR A 145 -15.17 -5.40 -14.19
C THR A 145 -15.70 -5.69 -12.81
N VAL A 146 -15.67 -4.69 -11.94
CA VAL A 146 -16.33 -4.74 -10.65
C VAL A 146 -17.50 -3.78 -10.65
N GLU A 147 -18.67 -4.29 -10.26
CA GLU A 147 -19.91 -3.55 -10.09
C GLU A 147 -20.14 -3.38 -8.59
N LEU A 148 -20.27 -2.12 -8.15
CA LEU A 148 -20.58 -1.75 -6.78
C LEU A 148 -21.93 -1.05 -6.75
N GLY A 149 -22.89 -1.63 -6.03
CA GLY A 149 -24.11 -0.97 -5.60
C GLY A 149 -23.93 -0.43 -4.19
N ILE A 150 -23.96 0.90 -4.05
CA ILE A 150 -24.02 1.61 -2.77
C ILE A 150 -25.50 1.80 -2.44
N ILE A 151 -26.04 0.92 -1.59
CA ILE A 151 -27.49 0.87 -1.34
C ILE A 151 -27.87 1.94 -0.31
N GLY A 152 -27.27 1.90 0.87
CA GLY A 152 -27.61 2.79 1.97
C GLY A 152 -26.88 2.46 3.26
N CYS A 153 -27.13 3.24 4.31
CA CYS A 153 -26.71 2.90 5.67
C CYS A 153 -27.91 2.59 6.56
N ARG A 154 -27.63 1.91 7.69
CA ARG A 154 -28.59 1.67 8.75
C ARG A 154 -28.01 2.02 10.11
N ASN A 155 -28.85 2.54 11.00
CA ASN A 155 -28.52 2.86 12.40
C ASN A 155 -27.28 3.75 12.52
N LEU A 156 -27.19 4.82 11.73
CA LEU A 156 -26.11 5.79 11.89
C LEU A 156 -26.20 6.47 13.26
N VAL A 157 -25.06 6.67 13.91
CA VAL A 157 -24.97 7.43 15.15
C VAL A 157 -25.01 8.92 14.82
N PRO A 158 -25.89 9.72 15.46
CA PRO A 158 -25.98 11.15 15.18
C PRO A 158 -24.67 11.86 15.51
N THR A 159 -24.17 12.61 14.54
CA THR A 159 -22.95 13.41 14.61
C THR A 159 -23.23 14.88 14.91
N LYS A 160 -24.43 15.35 14.58
CA LYS A 160 -24.90 16.72 14.82
C LYS A 160 -26.21 16.72 15.60
N VAL A 161 -26.52 17.85 16.23
CA VAL A 161 -27.82 18.12 16.83
C VAL A 161 -28.43 19.30 16.09
N VAL A 162 -29.48 19.05 15.31
CA VAL A 162 -30.25 20.09 14.60
C VAL A 162 -31.64 20.12 15.21
N ASN A 163 -32.09 21.29 15.65
CA ASN A 163 -33.41 21.48 16.29
C ASN A 163 -33.67 20.55 17.50
N GLY A 164 -32.63 20.24 18.28
CA GLY A 164 -32.72 19.35 19.44
C GLY A 164 -32.81 17.85 19.10
N LYS A 165 -32.79 17.47 17.81
CA LYS A 165 -32.78 16.10 17.32
C LYS A 165 -31.40 15.76 16.76
N GLY A 166 -30.90 14.56 17.06
CA GLY A 166 -29.67 14.06 16.46
C GLY A 166 -29.86 13.80 14.97
N SER A 167 -29.05 14.43 14.13
CA SER A 167 -29.11 14.34 12.66
C SER A 167 -27.75 13.99 12.05
N VAL A 168 -27.80 13.45 10.83
CA VAL A 168 -26.62 13.12 10.00
C VAL A 168 -26.93 13.45 8.55
N ASP A 169 -26.02 14.18 7.90
CA ASP A 169 -26.08 14.52 6.48
C ASP A 169 -25.10 13.62 5.72
N ALA A 170 -25.50 12.37 5.54
CA ALA A 170 -24.59 11.32 5.09
C ALA A 170 -24.37 11.32 3.58
N TYR A 171 -23.12 11.10 3.18
CA TYR A 171 -22.73 10.72 1.82
C TYR A 171 -21.63 9.66 1.86
N ALA A 172 -21.56 8.85 0.81
CA ALA A 172 -20.54 7.82 0.65
C ALA A 172 -19.54 8.23 -0.46
N VAL A 173 -18.29 7.86 -0.25
CA VAL A 173 -17.21 8.02 -1.22
C VAL A 173 -16.62 6.66 -1.53
N ALA A 174 -16.56 6.29 -2.80
CA ALA A 174 -15.91 5.07 -3.26
C ALA A 174 -14.71 5.41 -4.14
N LYS A 175 -13.59 4.74 -3.88
CA LYS A 175 -12.36 4.86 -4.67
C LYS A 175 -11.97 3.49 -5.23
N TYR A 176 -11.71 3.46 -6.53
CA TYR A 176 -11.03 2.33 -7.16
C TYR A 176 -10.18 2.78 -8.36
N GLY A 177 -8.87 2.56 -8.25
CA GLY A 177 -7.86 3.08 -9.15
C GLY A 177 -7.93 4.61 -9.22
N PRO A 178 -7.81 5.22 -10.42
CA PRO A 178 -7.85 6.67 -10.55
C PRO A 178 -9.26 7.28 -10.45
N LYS A 179 -10.31 6.44 -10.39
CA LYS A 179 -11.71 6.92 -10.38
C LYS A 179 -12.23 7.07 -8.96
N TRP A 180 -12.73 8.26 -8.67
CA TRP A 180 -13.42 8.61 -7.44
C TRP A 180 -14.91 8.81 -7.72
N VAL A 181 -15.73 8.35 -6.79
CA VAL A 181 -17.18 8.47 -6.83
C VAL A 181 -17.64 9.03 -5.50
N ARG A 182 -18.46 10.08 -5.53
CA ARG A 182 -19.17 10.64 -4.38
C ARG A 182 -20.67 10.50 -4.64
N THR A 183 -21.39 9.88 -3.72
CA THR A 183 -22.86 9.79 -3.80
C THR A 183 -23.50 11.13 -3.47
N ARG A 184 -24.80 11.29 -3.78
CA ARG A 184 -25.58 12.43 -3.28
C ARG A 184 -25.58 12.48 -1.74
N THR A 185 -25.64 13.67 -1.18
CA THR A 185 -25.82 13.86 0.27
C THR A 185 -27.30 13.68 0.61
N VAL A 186 -27.60 12.81 1.59
CA VAL A 186 -28.95 12.65 2.15
C VAL A 186 -28.98 13.39 3.48
N LEU A 187 -29.85 14.39 3.59
CA LEU A 187 -29.95 15.27 4.75
C LEU A 187 -30.81 14.67 5.85
N ASP A 188 -30.47 15.00 7.10
CA ASP A 188 -31.22 14.66 8.34
C ASP A 188 -31.79 13.22 8.35
N ASN A 189 -30.94 12.24 8.07
CA ASN A 189 -31.38 10.84 8.01
C ASN A 189 -30.33 9.87 8.57
N LEU A 190 -30.73 9.07 9.56
CA LEU A 190 -29.89 8.04 10.18
C LEU A 190 -29.86 6.72 9.37
N ASP A 191 -30.77 6.56 8.41
CA ASP A 191 -30.87 5.43 7.49
C ASP A 191 -30.89 5.90 6.01
N PRO A 192 -29.83 6.60 5.56
CA PRO A 192 -29.78 7.19 4.21
C PRO A 192 -29.79 6.10 3.12
N LYS A 193 -30.52 6.36 2.03
CA LYS A 193 -30.62 5.46 0.86
C LYS A 193 -30.15 6.17 -0.42
N TRP A 194 -29.04 5.70 -0.97
CA TRP A 194 -28.46 6.22 -2.21
C TRP A 194 -28.93 5.43 -3.42
N ASN A 195 -28.89 4.09 -3.34
CA ASN A 195 -29.20 3.17 -4.44
C ASN A 195 -28.42 3.49 -5.73
N GLU A 196 -27.15 3.84 -5.61
CA GLU A 196 -26.28 4.17 -6.74
C GLU A 196 -25.44 2.96 -7.16
N GLN A 197 -25.29 2.74 -8.47
CA GLN A 197 -24.46 1.67 -9.01
C GLN A 197 -23.32 2.23 -9.85
N HIS A 198 -22.12 1.73 -9.59
CA HIS A 198 -20.90 2.18 -10.24
C HIS A 198 -20.07 1.00 -10.74
N THR A 199 -19.37 1.19 -11.85
CA THR A 199 -18.58 0.12 -12.48
C THR A 199 -17.15 0.56 -12.78
N TRP A 200 -16.20 -0.33 -12.51
CA TRP A 200 -14.78 -0.09 -12.79
C TRP A 200 -14.14 -1.27 -13.50
N LYS A 201 -13.13 -0.97 -14.32
CA LYS A 201 -12.27 -1.97 -14.95
C LYS A 201 -11.19 -2.40 -13.97
N VAL A 202 -11.11 -3.70 -13.72
CA VAL A 202 -10.13 -4.35 -12.85
C VAL A 202 -8.98 -4.86 -13.70
N TYR A 203 -7.77 -4.39 -13.42
CA TYR A 203 -6.55 -4.84 -14.11
C TYR A 203 -5.76 -5.87 -13.32
N ASP A 204 -6.00 -5.95 -12.01
CA ASP A 204 -5.34 -6.88 -11.12
C ASP A 204 -6.33 -7.34 -10.04
N PRO A 205 -6.59 -8.66 -9.88
CA PRO A 205 -7.53 -9.16 -8.89
C PRO A 205 -7.08 -8.92 -7.44
N CYS A 206 -5.80 -8.67 -7.18
CA CYS A 206 -5.26 -8.44 -5.84
C CYS A 206 -5.54 -7.02 -5.32
N THR A 207 -6.18 -6.17 -6.10
CA THR A 207 -6.53 -4.79 -5.73
C THR A 207 -7.71 -4.72 -4.76
N VAL A 208 -7.77 -3.61 -4.03
CA VAL A 208 -8.77 -3.36 -2.98
C VAL A 208 -9.64 -2.17 -3.38
N ILE A 209 -10.96 -2.32 -3.21
CA ILE A 209 -11.93 -1.21 -3.33
C ILE A 209 -12.11 -0.61 -1.94
N THR A 210 -12.02 0.71 -1.86
CA THR A 210 -12.17 1.44 -0.61
C THR A 210 -13.45 2.28 -0.66
N LEU A 211 -14.27 2.15 0.37
CA LEU A 211 -15.46 2.97 0.59
C LEU A 211 -15.36 3.68 1.94
N GLY A 212 -15.77 4.93 2.00
CA GLY A 212 -15.90 5.71 3.22
C GLY A 212 -17.27 6.36 3.30
N VAL A 213 -17.80 6.50 4.51
CA VAL A 213 -19.04 7.25 4.78
C VAL A 213 -18.68 8.45 5.63
N PHE A 214 -19.25 9.59 5.27
CA PHE A 214 -18.97 10.89 5.87
C PHE A 214 -20.27 11.62 6.12
N ASP A 215 -20.25 12.48 7.13
CA ASP A 215 -21.29 13.45 7.41
C ASP A 215 -20.84 14.82 6.90
N SER A 216 -21.60 15.39 5.98
CA SER A 216 -21.28 16.68 5.35
C SER A 216 -21.64 17.81 6.29
N TRP A 217 -20.68 18.63 6.70
CA TRP A 217 -20.98 19.76 7.59
C TRP A 217 -21.66 20.93 6.84
N GLY A 218 -21.41 21.08 5.55
CA GLY A 218 -21.63 22.34 4.83
C GLY A 218 -22.88 22.45 3.94
N ILE A 219 -24.08 22.07 4.42
CA ILE A 219 -25.33 22.39 3.67
C ILE A 219 -26.25 23.36 4.45
N PHE A 220 -26.01 23.60 5.74
CA PHE A 220 -26.93 24.39 6.57
C PHE A 220 -26.70 25.91 6.62
N GLU A 221 -25.66 26.45 5.98
CA GLU A 221 -25.44 27.90 5.91
C GLU A 221 -25.18 28.33 4.46
N ALA A 222 -26.25 28.65 3.73
CA ALA A 222 -26.17 29.24 2.40
C ALA A 222 -25.76 30.73 2.42
N ASP A 223 -25.75 31.35 3.61
CA ASP A 223 -25.57 32.81 3.78
C ASP A 223 -24.23 33.22 4.41
N GLU A 224 -23.40 32.28 4.90
CA GLU A 224 -22.05 32.57 5.40
C GLU A 224 -20.96 31.86 4.58
N PRO A 225 -19.80 32.50 4.35
CA PRO A 225 -18.69 31.86 3.66
C PRO A 225 -18.27 30.61 4.46
N PRO A 226 -18.02 29.46 3.80
CA PRO A 226 -17.71 28.21 4.49
C PRO A 226 -16.47 28.39 5.36
N ASP A 227 -16.67 28.31 6.67
CA ASP A 227 -15.61 28.46 7.65
C ASP A 227 -14.57 27.32 7.43
N PRO A 228 -13.27 27.62 7.20
CA PRO A 228 -12.26 26.62 6.85
C PRO A 228 -11.94 25.65 8.00
N THR A 229 -12.51 25.89 9.18
CA THR A 229 -12.43 25.09 10.39
C THR A 229 -13.45 23.94 10.41
N CYS A 230 -14.55 24.07 9.68
CA CYS A 230 -15.60 23.06 9.63
C CYS A 230 -15.17 21.91 8.73
N GLN A 231 -14.88 20.74 9.31
CA GLN A 231 -14.44 19.54 8.59
C GLN A 231 -15.60 18.54 8.48
N ASP A 232 -15.65 17.79 7.38
CA ASP A 232 -16.62 16.70 7.27
C ASP A 232 -16.28 15.59 8.28
N VAL A 233 -17.30 15.14 9.03
CA VAL A 233 -17.10 14.15 10.11
C VAL A 233 -17.01 12.75 9.51
N ARG A 234 -16.01 11.98 9.96
CA ARG A 234 -15.71 10.64 9.46
C ARG A 234 -16.58 9.63 10.20
N ILE A 235 -17.43 8.89 9.50
CA ILE A 235 -18.32 7.88 10.10
C ILE A 235 -17.66 6.49 10.09
N GLY A 236 -17.01 6.12 8.98
CA GLY A 236 -16.31 4.85 8.90
C GLY A 236 -15.80 4.52 7.49
N LYS A 237 -15.00 3.46 7.41
CA LYS A 237 -14.33 3.01 6.19
C LYS A 237 -14.46 1.51 6.02
N VAL A 238 -14.75 1.05 4.81
CA VAL A 238 -14.86 -0.36 4.43
C VAL A 238 -13.94 -0.63 3.25
N ARG A 239 -13.14 -1.70 3.34
CA ARG A 239 -12.24 -2.14 2.28
C ARG A 239 -12.63 -3.55 1.83
N ILE A 240 -12.70 -3.76 0.52
CA ILE A 240 -13.08 -5.05 -0.07
C ILE A 240 -12.04 -5.44 -1.12
N ARG A 241 -11.27 -6.50 -0.84
CA ARG A 241 -10.30 -7.05 -1.79
C ARG A 241 -11.01 -7.86 -2.88
N ILE A 242 -10.72 -7.55 -4.15
CA ILE A 242 -11.41 -8.18 -5.29
C ILE A 242 -11.13 -9.68 -5.39
N SER A 243 -9.95 -10.15 -4.99
CA SER A 243 -9.59 -11.57 -5.06
C SER A 243 -10.46 -12.47 -4.16
N THR A 244 -11.11 -11.89 -3.15
CA THR A 244 -12.06 -12.61 -2.28
C THR A 244 -13.42 -12.86 -2.95
N LEU A 245 -13.72 -12.15 -4.04
CA LEU A 245 -14.99 -12.23 -4.76
C LEU A 245 -15.00 -13.40 -5.77
N GLN A 246 -16.05 -14.22 -5.70
CA GLN A 246 -16.34 -15.18 -6.76
C GLN A 246 -16.81 -14.47 -8.03
N SER A 247 -16.41 -14.98 -9.19
CA SER A 247 -16.80 -14.40 -10.47
C SER A 247 -18.29 -14.63 -10.73
N GLY A 248 -19.00 -13.58 -11.14
CA GLY A 248 -20.42 -13.62 -11.49
C GLY A 248 -21.38 -13.58 -10.31
N ARG A 249 -20.92 -13.87 -9.09
CA ARG A 249 -21.73 -13.86 -7.85
C ARG A 249 -21.89 -12.45 -7.32
N VAL A 250 -23.12 -12.11 -6.95
CA VAL A 250 -23.45 -10.85 -6.26
C VAL A 250 -23.37 -11.08 -4.76
N TYR A 251 -22.60 -10.25 -4.06
CA TYR A 251 -22.49 -10.24 -2.60
C TYR A 251 -23.24 -9.03 -2.07
N ARG A 252 -24.40 -9.26 -1.46
CA ARG A 252 -25.19 -8.22 -0.78
C ARG A 252 -25.09 -8.42 0.72
N ASN A 253 -24.26 -7.61 1.38
CA ASN A 253 -23.98 -7.73 2.80
C ASN A 253 -24.05 -6.36 3.50
N MET A 254 -24.31 -6.40 4.80
CA MET A 254 -24.16 -5.24 5.68
C MET A 254 -22.77 -5.26 6.32
N TYR A 255 -22.07 -4.14 6.26
CA TYR A 255 -20.73 -3.96 6.80
C TYR A 255 -20.76 -2.92 7.92
N PRO A 256 -20.28 -3.23 9.13
CA PRO A 256 -20.24 -2.23 10.19
C PRO A 256 -19.25 -1.11 9.86
N LEU A 257 -19.70 0.12 10.09
CA LEU A 257 -18.90 1.33 10.01
C LEU A 257 -18.24 1.54 11.37
N LEU A 258 -16.93 1.28 11.40
CA LEU A 258 -16.14 1.37 12.61
C LEU A 258 -15.22 2.57 12.49
N PHE A 259 -15.23 3.42 13.52
CA PHE A 259 -14.40 4.60 13.58
C PHE A 259 -13.67 4.64 14.92
N LEU A 260 -12.35 4.86 14.86
CA LEU A 260 -11.52 5.02 16.04
C LEU A 260 -11.58 6.47 16.49
N THR A 261 -12.10 6.69 17.69
CA THR A 261 -12.16 8.00 18.36
C THR A 261 -11.16 7.99 19.52
N PRO A 262 -10.69 9.12 20.06
CA PRO A 262 -9.86 9.16 21.28
C PRO A 262 -10.49 8.51 22.53
N SER A 263 -11.77 8.15 22.49
CA SER A 263 -12.48 7.42 23.55
C SER A 263 -12.58 5.91 23.31
N GLY A 264 -12.11 5.41 22.16
CA GLY A 264 -12.12 4.00 21.78
C GLY A 264 -12.71 3.77 20.40
N LEU A 265 -12.81 2.49 20.02
CA LEU A 265 -13.51 2.09 18.79
C LEU A 265 -15.02 2.24 18.99
N LYS A 266 -15.67 3.04 18.15
CA LYS A 266 -17.12 3.17 18.14
C LYS A 266 -17.69 2.63 16.83
N LYS A 267 -18.77 1.85 16.94
CA LYS A 267 -19.59 1.47 15.80
C LYS A 267 -20.54 2.63 15.49
N MET A 268 -20.34 3.26 14.34
CA MET A 268 -21.11 4.43 13.90
C MET A 268 -22.31 4.07 13.02
N GLY A 269 -22.52 2.78 12.73
CA GLY A 269 -23.66 2.25 11.98
C GLY A 269 -23.27 1.08 11.09
N ASP A 270 -24.11 0.72 10.14
CA ASP A 270 -23.85 -0.32 9.14
C ASP A 270 -24.08 0.23 7.71
N ILE A 271 -23.23 -0.12 6.75
CA ILE A 271 -23.43 0.18 5.32
C ILE A 271 -23.84 -1.07 4.56
N GLU A 272 -24.91 -0.98 3.77
CA GLU A 272 -25.39 -2.04 2.89
C GLU A 272 -24.77 -1.87 1.50
N LEU A 273 -23.98 -2.87 1.08
CA LEU A 273 -23.27 -2.86 -0.20
C LEU A 273 -23.60 -4.11 -1.01
N ALA A 274 -23.75 -3.94 -2.32
CA ALA A 274 -23.83 -5.02 -3.29
C ALA A 274 -22.58 -5.01 -4.17
N VAL A 275 -21.74 -6.04 -4.10
CA VAL A 275 -20.51 -6.12 -4.90
C VAL A 275 -20.55 -7.34 -5.81
N ARG A 276 -20.22 -7.14 -7.09
CA ARG A 276 -20.11 -8.22 -8.08
C ARG A 276 -18.85 -8.06 -8.90
N PHE A 277 -18.07 -9.13 -9.02
CA PHE A 277 -16.93 -9.18 -9.93
C PHE A 277 -17.29 -9.99 -11.18
N VAL A 278 -17.30 -9.35 -12.35
CA VAL A 278 -17.54 -9.98 -13.65
C VAL A 278 -16.20 -10.15 -14.35
N ARG A 279 -15.87 -11.37 -14.76
CA ARG A 279 -14.62 -11.61 -15.50
C ARG A 279 -14.82 -11.26 -16.96
N SER A 280 -13.82 -10.64 -17.57
CA SER A 280 -13.77 -10.36 -19.00
C SER A 280 -12.83 -11.31 -19.74
N THR A 281 -11.87 -11.93 -19.03
CA THR A 281 -10.89 -12.87 -19.58
C THR A 281 -11.12 -14.31 -19.11
N PRO A 282 -10.64 -15.32 -19.88
CA PRO A 282 -10.71 -16.72 -19.47
C PRO A 282 -9.93 -16.96 -18.18
N THR A 283 -10.24 -18.06 -17.49
CA THR A 283 -9.65 -18.37 -16.18
C THR A 283 -8.12 -18.36 -16.22
N ILE A 284 -7.52 -18.93 -17.26
CA ILE A 284 -6.06 -19.07 -17.40
C ILE A 284 -5.36 -17.70 -17.37
N ASP A 285 -5.91 -16.70 -18.05
CA ASP A 285 -5.33 -15.35 -18.06
C ASP A 285 -5.36 -14.71 -16.68
N VAL A 286 -6.45 -14.91 -15.93
CA VAL A 286 -6.54 -14.48 -14.53
C VAL A 286 -5.48 -15.18 -13.68
N LEU A 287 -5.26 -16.48 -13.88
CA LEU A 287 -4.23 -17.24 -13.16
C LEU A 287 -2.82 -16.73 -13.52
N HIS A 288 -2.58 -16.39 -14.79
CA HIS A 288 -1.30 -15.84 -15.25
C HIS A 288 -0.99 -14.49 -14.60
N VAL A 289 -1.99 -13.66 -14.27
CA VAL A 289 -1.77 -12.42 -13.51
C VAL A 289 -1.12 -12.71 -12.15
N TYR A 290 -1.43 -13.84 -11.50
CA TYR A 290 -0.80 -14.19 -10.22
C TYR A 290 0.70 -14.50 -10.34
N SER A 291 1.19 -14.90 -11.51
CA SER A 291 2.64 -15.09 -11.75
C SER A 291 3.40 -13.80 -12.07
N GLN A 292 2.69 -12.71 -12.38
CA GLN A 292 3.31 -11.45 -12.79
C GLN A 292 3.70 -10.59 -11.58
N PRO A 293 4.72 -9.73 -11.68
CA PRO A 293 5.04 -8.78 -10.62
C PRO A 293 3.85 -7.86 -10.34
N LEU A 294 3.68 -7.48 -9.06
CA LEU A 294 2.62 -6.59 -8.62
C LEU A 294 2.89 -5.17 -9.12
N LEU A 295 4.10 -4.66 -8.88
CA LEU A 295 4.53 -3.34 -9.32
C LEU A 295 5.12 -3.38 -10.74
N PRO A 296 5.09 -2.25 -11.46
CA PRO A 296 5.77 -2.11 -12.74
C PRO A 296 7.28 -2.38 -12.65
N LEU A 297 7.88 -2.73 -13.78
CA LEU A 297 9.29 -3.14 -13.87
C LEU A 297 10.28 -2.10 -13.33
N MET A 298 9.99 -0.80 -13.46
CA MET A 298 10.86 0.27 -12.94
C MET A 298 11.06 0.23 -11.43
N HIS A 299 10.04 -0.17 -10.66
CA HIS A 299 10.17 -0.35 -9.21
C HIS A 299 11.13 -1.49 -8.83
N HIS A 300 11.44 -2.39 -9.77
CA HIS A 300 12.39 -3.49 -9.56
C HIS A 300 13.79 -3.20 -10.11
N ILE A 301 13.88 -2.48 -11.23
CA ILE A 301 15.17 -2.10 -11.84
C ILE A 301 15.85 -0.98 -11.03
N LYS A 302 15.07 0.03 -10.65
CA LYS A 302 15.52 1.19 -9.86
C LYS A 302 14.57 1.38 -8.68
N PRO A 303 14.75 0.60 -7.60
CA PRO A 303 13.87 0.67 -6.45
C PRO A 303 13.96 2.04 -5.78
N LEU A 304 12.81 2.59 -5.43
CA LEU A 304 12.73 3.81 -4.63
C LEU A 304 13.04 3.46 -3.16
N SER A 305 13.76 4.34 -2.47
CA SER A 305 13.96 4.16 -1.03
C SER A 305 12.63 4.34 -0.28
N LEU A 306 12.49 3.69 0.88
CA LEU A 306 11.25 3.75 1.68
C LEU A 306 10.84 5.19 2.01
N GLY A 307 11.80 6.04 2.42
CA GLY A 307 11.55 7.45 2.71
C GLY A 307 11.13 8.26 1.49
N GLN A 308 11.71 7.99 0.32
CA GLN A 308 11.28 8.63 -0.93
C GLN A 308 9.87 8.18 -1.34
N GLN A 309 9.56 6.88 -1.20
CA GLN A 309 8.24 6.36 -1.52
C GLN A 309 7.15 7.01 -0.66
N GLU A 310 7.42 7.18 0.64
CA GLU A 310 6.50 7.84 1.55
C GLU A 310 6.31 9.33 1.24
N MET A 311 7.41 10.04 0.96
CA MET A 311 7.37 11.45 0.56
C MET A 311 6.56 11.66 -0.73
N LEU A 312 6.80 10.81 -1.74
CA LEU A 312 6.08 10.85 -3.02
C LEU A 312 4.60 10.51 -2.81
N ARG A 313 4.27 9.53 -1.97
CA ARG A 313 2.89 9.17 -1.66
C ARG A 313 2.11 10.31 -0.99
N ASN A 314 2.70 10.93 0.04
CA ASN A 314 2.09 12.08 0.69
C ASN A 314 1.92 13.26 -0.26
N SER A 315 2.88 13.46 -1.18
CA SER A 315 2.76 14.49 -2.22
C SER A 315 1.65 14.17 -3.23
N ALA A 316 1.55 12.92 -3.68
CA ALA A 316 0.46 12.47 -4.57
C ALA A 316 -0.92 12.67 -3.93
N ALA A 317 -1.08 12.29 -2.66
CA ALA A 317 -2.32 12.44 -1.92
C ALA A 317 -2.75 13.92 -1.80
N LYS A 318 -1.82 14.84 -1.53
CA LYS A 318 -2.09 16.28 -1.48
C LYS A 318 -2.50 16.87 -2.83
N ILE A 319 -1.85 16.44 -3.92
CA ILE A 319 -2.21 16.87 -5.28
C ILE A 319 -3.62 16.38 -5.63
N LEU A 320 -3.95 15.12 -5.30
CA LEU A 320 -5.27 14.56 -5.53
C LEU A 320 -6.34 15.29 -4.72
N ALA A 321 -6.07 15.59 -3.44
CA ALA A 321 -6.97 16.36 -2.59
C ALA A 321 -7.27 17.76 -3.19
N ALA A 322 -6.24 18.46 -3.68
CA ALA A 322 -6.40 19.76 -4.34
C ALA A 322 -7.11 19.69 -5.70
N HIS A 323 -7.09 18.54 -6.38
CA HIS A 323 -7.85 18.34 -7.61
C HIS A 323 -9.32 18.05 -7.29
N LEU A 324 -9.58 17.12 -6.37
CA LEU A 324 -10.93 16.69 -6.01
C LEU A 324 -11.70 17.74 -5.21
N SER A 325 -11.03 18.73 -4.60
CA SER A 325 -11.74 19.90 -4.04
C SER A 325 -12.41 20.77 -5.09
N ARG A 326 -11.99 20.66 -6.35
CA ARG A 326 -12.57 21.37 -7.51
C ARG A 326 -13.53 20.51 -8.33
N SER A 327 -13.83 19.28 -7.90
CA SER A 327 -14.82 18.44 -8.58
C SER A 327 -16.24 18.85 -8.24
N GLU A 328 -17.20 18.40 -9.05
CA GLU A 328 -18.64 18.57 -8.78
C GLU A 328 -19.27 17.18 -8.59
N PRO A 329 -19.75 16.84 -7.38
CA PRO A 329 -19.63 17.58 -6.12
C PRO A 329 -18.19 17.59 -5.55
N PRO A 330 -17.81 18.63 -4.77
CA PRO A 330 -16.44 18.76 -4.28
C PRO A 330 -16.15 17.76 -3.16
N LEU A 331 -14.96 17.17 -3.17
CA LEU A 331 -14.45 16.35 -2.07
C LEU A 331 -13.43 17.16 -1.27
N ARG A 332 -13.69 17.30 0.02
CA ARG A 332 -12.80 18.05 0.91
C ARG A 332 -11.48 17.32 1.16
N CYS A 333 -10.45 18.07 1.53
CA CYS A 333 -9.08 17.56 1.64
C CYS A 333 -9.00 16.42 2.66
N GLU A 334 -9.63 16.58 3.82
CA GLU A 334 -9.67 15.61 4.92
C GLU A 334 -10.30 14.28 4.52
N VAL A 335 -11.31 14.32 3.65
CA VAL A 335 -12.01 13.14 3.13
C VAL A 335 -11.07 12.34 2.22
N VAL A 336 -10.36 13.04 1.33
CA VAL A 336 -9.41 12.41 0.40
C VAL A 336 -8.22 11.82 1.16
N LEU A 337 -7.64 12.55 2.11
CA LEU A 337 -6.51 12.08 2.92
C LEU A 337 -6.90 10.88 3.80
N TYR A 338 -8.11 10.87 4.35
CA TYR A 338 -8.63 9.72 5.11
C TYR A 338 -8.91 8.50 4.21
N MET A 339 -9.45 8.71 3.01
CA MET A 339 -9.65 7.62 2.03
C MET A 339 -8.32 7.01 1.57
N LEU A 340 -7.26 7.82 1.44
CA LEU A 340 -5.92 7.40 1.02
C LEU A 340 -5.00 6.91 2.15
N ASP A 341 -5.42 6.96 3.41
CA ASP A 341 -4.57 6.66 4.57
C ASP A 341 -3.29 7.52 4.60
N ALA A 342 -3.40 8.77 4.15
CA ALA A 342 -2.28 9.71 4.13
C ALA A 342 -1.98 10.28 5.52
N ASP A 343 -3.00 10.37 6.38
CA ASP A 343 -2.87 10.88 7.75
C ASP A 343 -2.49 9.78 8.77
N SER A 344 -2.57 8.50 8.40
CA SER A 344 -2.45 7.37 9.34
C SER A 344 -1.01 6.88 9.57
N HIS A 345 0.00 7.70 9.24
CA HIS A 345 1.43 7.35 9.42
C HIS A 345 1.93 7.60 10.83
N SER A 346 1.03 7.83 11.80
CA SER A 346 1.41 7.73 13.21
C SER A 346 1.74 6.28 13.54
N PHE A 347 2.99 6.07 13.96
CA PHE A 347 3.38 4.86 14.67
C PHE A 347 2.39 4.65 15.83
N SER A 348 1.87 3.43 15.99
CA SER A 348 0.92 3.11 17.06
C SER A 348 1.31 1.80 17.74
N MET A 349 1.40 1.83 19.07
CA MET A 349 1.71 0.67 19.89
C MET A 349 0.70 -0.47 19.69
N ARG A 350 -0.58 -0.13 19.48
CA ARG A 350 -1.67 -1.07 19.18
C ARG A 350 -1.39 -1.86 17.90
N LYS A 351 -0.97 -1.18 16.82
CA LYS A 351 -0.61 -1.83 15.55
C LYS A 351 0.58 -2.77 15.72
N VAL A 352 1.58 -2.37 16.52
CA VAL A 352 2.73 -3.24 16.85
C VAL A 352 2.29 -4.48 17.63
N ARG A 353 1.45 -4.34 18.66
CA ARG A 353 0.91 -5.47 19.43
C ARG A 353 0.04 -6.40 18.58
N ALA A 354 -0.84 -5.86 17.75
CA ALA A 354 -1.64 -6.67 16.83
C ALA A 354 -0.76 -7.49 15.88
N ASN A 355 0.29 -6.87 15.33
CA ASN A 355 1.28 -7.59 14.53
C ASN A 355 2.06 -8.62 15.37
N TRP A 356 2.36 -8.35 16.64
CA TRP A 356 3.01 -9.29 17.56
C TRP A 356 2.18 -10.56 17.81
N TYR A 357 0.88 -10.41 18.12
CA TYR A 357 -0.02 -11.57 18.32
C TYR A 357 -0.16 -12.40 17.05
N ARG A 358 -0.14 -11.76 15.87
CA ARG A 358 -0.09 -12.45 14.58
C ARG A 358 1.16 -13.31 14.44
N ILE A 359 2.33 -12.81 14.86
CA ILE A 359 3.57 -13.61 14.89
C ILE A 359 3.41 -14.83 15.81
N ILE A 360 2.91 -14.62 17.03
CA ILE A 360 2.68 -15.71 18.00
C ILE A 360 1.74 -16.77 17.40
N SER A 361 0.68 -16.37 16.71
CA SER A 361 -0.27 -17.31 16.11
C SER A 361 0.38 -18.24 15.07
N LEU A 362 1.42 -17.77 14.37
CA LEU A 362 2.20 -18.60 13.45
C LEU A 362 3.17 -19.51 14.18
N VAL A 363 3.83 -18.99 15.21
CA VAL A 363 4.73 -19.78 16.07
C VAL A 363 3.95 -20.85 16.84
N ALA A 364 2.69 -20.61 17.19
CA ALA A 364 1.81 -21.58 17.83
C ALA A 364 1.65 -22.85 16.99
N GLY A 365 1.50 -22.72 15.66
CA GLY A 365 1.50 -23.88 14.77
C GLY A 365 2.80 -24.69 14.81
N VAL A 366 3.95 -24.02 14.93
CA VAL A 366 5.25 -24.69 15.11
C VAL A 366 5.34 -25.36 16.49
N ILE A 367 4.85 -24.71 17.53
CA ILE A 367 4.77 -25.26 18.89
C ILE A 367 3.89 -26.52 18.91
N ASP A 368 2.77 -26.52 18.20
CA ASP A 368 1.88 -27.69 18.11
C ASP A 368 2.54 -28.86 17.37
N VAL A 369 3.35 -28.59 16.33
CA VAL A 369 4.17 -29.62 15.69
C VAL A 369 5.24 -30.16 16.64
N VAL A 370 5.93 -29.30 17.39
CA VAL A 370 6.93 -29.73 18.39
C VAL A 370 6.28 -30.58 19.49
N ARG A 371 5.10 -30.18 19.98
CA ARG A 371 4.30 -30.97 20.93
C ARG A 371 3.88 -32.30 20.33
N TRP A 372 3.43 -32.34 19.07
CA TRP A 372 3.09 -33.59 18.39
C TRP A 372 4.29 -34.53 18.24
N VAL A 373 5.48 -33.99 17.95
CA VAL A 373 6.73 -34.77 17.92
C VAL A 373 7.04 -35.33 19.31
N GLU A 374 6.88 -34.54 20.38
CA GLU A 374 7.10 -35.01 21.75
C GLU A 374 6.05 -36.04 22.19
N ASP A 375 4.78 -35.87 21.82
CA ASP A 375 3.71 -36.86 22.03
C ASP A 375 4.00 -38.17 21.26
N THR A 376 4.60 -38.06 20.08
CA THR A 376 5.04 -39.22 19.27
C THR A 376 6.26 -39.88 19.90
N ARG A 377 7.20 -39.11 20.45
CA ARG A 377 8.38 -39.62 21.16
C ARG A 377 8.00 -40.32 22.47
N THR A 378 6.98 -39.83 23.16
CA THR A 378 6.48 -40.39 24.43
C THR A 378 5.47 -41.52 24.25
N TRP A 379 5.21 -41.96 23.00
CA TRP A 379 4.31 -43.08 22.68
C TRP A 379 2.88 -42.94 23.20
N LYS A 380 2.41 -41.70 23.36
CA LYS A 380 1.06 -41.42 23.87
C LYS A 380 -0.04 -41.97 22.97
N ASN A 381 0.19 -41.99 21.65
CA ASN A 381 -0.67 -42.59 20.63
C ASN A 381 0.08 -43.68 19.85
N PRO A 382 0.01 -44.97 20.26
CA PRO A 382 0.87 -46.03 19.73
C PRO A 382 0.65 -46.33 18.24
N THR A 383 -0.55 -46.10 17.71
CA THR A 383 -0.84 -46.29 16.28
C THR A 383 -0.17 -45.23 15.40
N ALA A 384 -0.18 -43.96 15.86
CA ALA A 384 0.46 -42.87 15.16
C ALA A 384 1.99 -42.99 15.19
N THR A 385 2.58 -43.43 16.30
CA THR A 385 4.02 -43.64 16.39
C THR A 385 4.49 -44.75 15.45
N ILE A 386 3.78 -45.89 15.39
CA ILE A 386 4.12 -46.99 14.46
C ILE A 386 4.07 -46.51 13.01
N LEU A 387 3.06 -45.72 12.64
CA LEU A 387 2.94 -45.14 11.30
C LEU A 387 4.12 -44.20 10.98
N VAL A 388 4.53 -43.36 11.93
CA VAL A 388 5.66 -42.44 11.78
C VAL A 388 6.98 -43.21 11.62
N HIS A 389 7.19 -44.29 12.38
CA HIS A 389 8.37 -45.14 12.21
C HIS A 389 8.37 -45.87 10.86
N ALA A 390 7.23 -46.40 10.42
CA ALA A 390 7.11 -47.02 9.09
C ALA A 390 7.40 -46.01 7.97
N LEU A 391 6.88 -44.79 8.09
CA LEU A 391 7.15 -43.70 7.16
C LEU A 391 8.63 -43.28 7.18
N LEU A 392 9.25 -43.21 8.37
CA LEU A 392 10.67 -42.90 8.52
C LEU A 392 11.55 -43.96 7.83
N VAL A 393 11.28 -45.25 8.05
CA VAL A 393 12.02 -46.35 7.41
C VAL A 393 11.90 -46.26 5.88
N MET A 394 10.70 -46.00 5.37
CA MET A 394 10.46 -45.83 3.94
C MET A 394 11.25 -44.62 3.36
N LEU A 395 11.24 -43.48 4.06
CA LEU A 395 11.96 -42.27 3.63
C LEU A 395 13.49 -42.43 3.69
N VAL A 396 14.02 -43.18 4.65
CA VAL A 396 15.46 -43.48 4.75
C VAL A 396 15.92 -44.38 3.61
N TRP A 397 15.10 -45.36 3.22
CA TRP A 397 15.41 -46.27 2.11
C TRP A 397 15.28 -45.61 0.74
N PHE A 398 14.41 -44.61 0.61
CA PHE A 398 14.16 -43.89 -0.63
C PHE A 398 14.23 -42.37 -0.40
N PRO A 399 15.43 -41.79 -0.28
CA PRO A 399 15.58 -40.35 -0.02
C PRO A 399 14.99 -39.48 -1.14
N ASP A 400 14.89 -40.02 -2.36
CA ASP A 400 14.22 -39.37 -3.49
C ASP A 400 12.71 -39.11 -3.24
N LEU A 401 12.07 -39.84 -2.30
CA LEU A 401 10.66 -39.66 -1.95
C LEU A 401 10.41 -38.58 -0.88
N ILE A 402 11.45 -38.01 -0.25
CA ILE A 402 11.29 -37.01 0.82
C ILE A 402 10.54 -35.75 0.34
N ILE A 403 10.98 -35.17 -0.78
CA ILE A 403 10.36 -33.95 -1.31
C ILE A 403 8.96 -34.23 -1.90
N PRO A 404 8.74 -35.30 -2.71
CA PRO A 404 7.41 -35.69 -3.18
C PRO A 404 6.38 -35.91 -2.06
N THR A 405 6.76 -36.63 -1.00
CA THR A 405 5.85 -36.96 0.11
C THR A 405 5.46 -35.70 0.91
N LEU A 406 6.39 -34.78 1.13
CA LEU A 406 6.11 -33.49 1.76
C LEU A 406 5.15 -32.64 0.91
N ALA A 407 5.39 -32.54 -0.40
CA ALA A 407 4.51 -31.80 -1.32
C ALA A 407 3.11 -32.41 -1.39
N PHE A 408 3.01 -33.74 -1.38
CA PHE A 408 1.75 -34.46 -1.33
C PHE A 408 1.01 -34.24 -0.01
N TYR A 409 1.71 -34.19 1.12
CA TYR A 409 1.10 -33.89 2.41
C TYR A 409 0.46 -32.49 2.43
N ILE A 410 1.16 -31.48 1.88
CA ILE A 410 0.62 -30.13 1.70
C ILE A 410 -0.63 -30.15 0.80
N PHE A 411 -0.61 -30.94 -0.27
CA PHE A 411 -1.77 -31.13 -1.15
C PHE A 411 -2.97 -31.74 -0.40
N VAL A 412 -2.76 -32.79 0.40
CA VAL A 412 -3.83 -33.45 1.17
C VAL A 412 -4.43 -32.52 2.21
N ILE A 413 -3.60 -31.77 2.97
CA ILE A 413 -4.11 -30.78 3.93
C ILE A 413 -4.89 -29.69 3.20
N GLY A 414 -4.38 -29.20 2.07
CA GLY A 414 -5.08 -28.25 1.22
C GLY A 414 -6.44 -28.79 0.77
N ALA A 415 -6.48 -29.98 0.17
CA ALA A 415 -7.72 -30.62 -0.28
C ALA A 415 -8.70 -30.90 0.88
N TRP A 416 -8.21 -31.26 2.06
CA TRP A 416 -9.04 -31.46 3.25
C TRP A 416 -9.68 -30.15 3.72
N ASN A 417 -8.90 -29.07 3.78
CA ASN A 417 -9.38 -27.75 4.16
C ASN A 417 -10.38 -27.16 3.15
N TYR A 418 -10.39 -27.62 1.89
CA TYR A 418 -11.41 -27.24 0.91
C TYR A 418 -12.81 -27.62 1.39
N ARG A 419 -12.95 -28.78 2.04
CA ARG A 419 -14.24 -29.30 2.53
C ARG A 419 -14.82 -28.44 3.64
N PHE A 420 -13.97 -27.88 4.50
CA PHE A 420 -14.36 -27.03 5.64
C PHE A 420 -14.37 -25.53 5.32
N ARG A 421 -14.31 -25.18 4.03
CA ARG A 421 -14.33 -23.78 3.60
C ARG A 421 -15.62 -23.09 4.06
N SER A 422 -15.49 -21.99 4.80
CA SER A 422 -16.63 -21.11 5.09
C SER A 422 -17.12 -20.46 3.80
N LYS A 423 -18.40 -20.66 3.46
CA LYS A 423 -18.95 -20.29 2.14
C LYS A 423 -19.62 -18.90 2.12
N THR A 424 -19.67 -18.18 3.24
CA THR A 424 -20.83 -17.28 3.45
C THR A 424 -20.53 -15.84 3.86
N MET A 425 -19.31 -15.45 4.22
CA MET A 425 -19.05 -14.05 4.59
C MET A 425 -17.74 -13.55 3.98
N LEU A 426 -17.82 -12.45 3.23
CA LEU A 426 -16.63 -11.72 2.82
C LEU A 426 -15.90 -11.24 4.07
N PRO A 427 -14.57 -11.39 4.17
CA PRO A 427 -13.84 -10.93 5.34
C PRO A 427 -14.06 -9.43 5.50
N HIS A 428 -14.80 -9.05 6.54
CA HIS A 428 -14.88 -7.67 6.99
C HIS A 428 -13.72 -7.40 7.97
N PHE A 429 -13.52 -6.13 8.31
CA PHE A 429 -12.64 -5.70 9.37
C PHE A 429 -12.97 -6.46 10.67
N ASP A 430 -11.94 -7.00 11.34
CA ASP A 430 -12.09 -7.76 12.59
C ASP A 430 -11.53 -6.94 13.76
N PRO A 431 -12.39 -6.32 14.59
CA PRO A 431 -11.95 -5.45 15.69
C PRO A 431 -11.07 -6.20 16.71
N LYS A 432 -11.35 -7.49 16.93
CA LYS A 432 -10.55 -8.40 17.76
C LYS A 432 -9.13 -8.60 17.25
N MET A 433 -8.97 -8.72 15.94
CA MET A 433 -7.66 -8.94 15.31
C MET A 433 -6.79 -7.68 15.36
N SER A 434 -7.42 -6.50 15.32
CA SER A 434 -6.75 -5.21 15.49
C SER A 434 -6.56 -4.76 16.96
N LEU A 435 -6.92 -5.60 17.93
CA LEU A 435 -6.98 -5.26 19.37
C LEU A 435 -7.72 -3.94 19.66
N ALA A 436 -8.76 -3.65 18.89
CA ALA A 436 -9.50 -2.41 19.01
C ALA A 436 -10.65 -2.50 20.05
N GLU A 437 -10.91 -3.66 20.64
CA GLU A 437 -11.93 -3.87 21.70
C GLU A 437 -11.35 -3.67 23.11
N ASN A 438 -10.06 -3.96 23.33
CA ASN A 438 -9.38 -3.86 24.64
C ASN A 438 -8.28 -2.79 24.58
N ILE A 439 -8.68 -1.52 24.45
CA ILE A 439 -7.75 -0.40 24.26
C ILE A 439 -7.36 0.23 25.60
N ASP A 440 -6.05 0.39 25.83
CA ASP A 440 -5.54 1.23 26.91
C ASP A 440 -5.56 2.71 26.47
N ARG A 441 -6.05 3.62 27.32
CA ARG A 441 -6.27 5.04 26.95
C ARG A 441 -4.97 5.73 26.55
N ASP A 442 -3.85 5.31 27.12
CA ASP A 442 -2.52 5.82 26.82
C ASP A 442 -2.05 5.48 25.38
N GLU A 443 -2.42 4.32 24.86
CA GLU A 443 -2.04 3.87 23.50
C GLU A 443 -2.84 4.59 22.43
N LEU A 444 -4.09 4.92 22.74
CA LEU A 444 -4.96 5.68 21.87
C LEU A 444 -4.52 7.15 21.80
N ASP A 445 -4.12 7.72 22.94
CA ASP A 445 -3.54 9.07 23.00
C ASP A 445 -2.25 9.19 22.18
N GLU A 446 -1.45 8.13 22.10
CA GLU A 446 -0.26 8.07 21.24
C GLU A 446 -0.60 8.08 19.75
N GLU A 447 -1.65 7.36 19.32
CA GLU A 447 -2.06 7.27 17.91
C GLU A 447 -2.60 8.60 17.36
N PHE A 448 -3.18 9.44 18.23
CA PHE A 448 -3.69 10.77 17.90
C PHE A 448 -2.71 11.92 18.20
N ASP A 449 -1.53 11.63 18.76
CA ASP A 449 -0.50 12.66 18.99
C ASP A 449 0.20 13.02 17.68
N VAL A 450 0.29 14.32 17.41
CA VAL A 450 0.91 14.85 16.19
C VAL A 450 2.43 14.81 16.35
N MET A 451 3.17 14.61 15.24
CA MET A 451 4.63 14.71 15.24
C MET A 451 5.06 16.14 14.84
N PRO A 452 5.88 16.86 15.62
CA PRO A 452 6.48 16.49 16.92
C PRO A 452 5.47 16.47 18.08
N SER A 453 5.67 15.55 19.03
CA SER A 453 4.75 15.29 20.15
C SER A 453 4.40 16.57 20.92
N SER A 454 3.12 16.74 21.20
CA SER A 454 2.57 17.83 22.02
C SER A 454 2.70 17.58 23.53
N ARG A 455 3.19 16.40 23.92
CA ARG A 455 3.13 15.87 25.29
C ARG A 455 4.39 16.17 26.10
N PRO A 456 4.30 16.20 27.44
CA PRO A 456 5.46 16.44 28.29
C PRO A 456 6.53 15.35 28.11
N PRO A 457 7.81 15.69 28.30
CA PRO A 457 8.95 14.81 27.99
C PRO A 457 8.96 13.51 28.81
N GLU A 458 8.36 13.50 29.99
CA GLU A 458 8.24 12.31 30.85
C GLU A 458 7.33 11.24 30.24
N VAL A 459 6.22 11.65 29.63
CA VAL A 459 5.30 10.76 28.92
C VAL A 459 5.97 10.21 27.66
N VAL A 460 6.74 11.04 26.96
CA VAL A 460 7.54 10.59 25.80
C VAL A 460 8.58 9.56 26.22
N ARG A 461 9.25 9.75 27.37
CA ARG A 461 10.21 8.80 27.92
C ARG A 461 9.54 7.46 28.27
N SER A 462 8.37 7.48 28.91
CA SER A 462 7.65 6.25 29.26
C SER A 462 7.18 5.48 28.00
N ARG A 463 6.71 6.20 26.96
CA ARG A 463 6.37 5.62 25.65
C ARG A 463 7.59 4.98 24.99
N TYR A 464 8.74 5.66 25.03
CA TYR A 464 10.00 5.12 24.52
C TYR A 464 10.46 3.86 25.27
N ASP A 465 10.35 3.81 26.59
CA ASP A 465 10.72 2.63 27.37
C ASP A 465 9.78 1.44 27.07
N LYS A 466 8.46 1.68 26.94
CA LYS A 466 7.48 0.69 26.46
C LYS A 466 7.89 0.17 25.07
N LEU A 467 8.24 1.06 24.14
CA LEU A 467 8.73 0.71 22.81
C LEU A 467 10.00 -0.14 22.87
N ARG A 468 10.95 0.22 23.75
CA ARG A 468 12.22 -0.51 23.91
C ARG A 468 12.00 -1.93 24.42
N THR A 469 11.08 -2.14 25.37
CA THR A 469 10.76 -3.49 25.87
C THR A 469 10.08 -4.37 24.82
N LEU A 470 9.17 -3.80 24.01
CA LEU A 470 8.55 -4.51 22.89
C LEU A 470 9.54 -4.71 21.74
N GLY A 471 10.41 -3.75 21.48
CA GLY A 471 11.50 -3.84 20.53
C GLY A 471 12.44 -5.00 20.86
N ALA A 472 12.80 -5.18 22.14
CA ALA A 472 13.58 -6.32 22.59
C ALA A 472 12.87 -7.67 22.35
N ARG A 473 11.54 -7.72 22.54
CA ARG A 473 10.71 -8.92 22.25
C ARG A 473 10.55 -9.17 20.74
N VAL A 474 10.46 -8.12 19.94
CA VAL A 474 10.37 -8.22 18.47
C VAL A 474 11.72 -8.58 17.85
N GLN A 475 12.82 -8.06 18.39
CA GLN A 475 14.19 -8.34 17.94
C GLN A 475 14.52 -9.84 18.05
N THR A 476 13.89 -10.58 18.96
CA THR A 476 14.05 -12.03 19.06
C THR A 476 13.19 -12.82 18.07
N VAL A 477 12.13 -12.23 17.50
CA VAL A 477 11.19 -12.90 16.58
C VAL A 477 10.85 -11.96 15.43
N LEU A 478 11.78 -11.81 14.49
CA LEU A 478 11.74 -10.72 13.51
C LEU A 478 10.53 -10.80 12.56
N GLY A 479 9.87 -9.64 12.40
CA GLY A 479 8.52 -9.46 11.86
C GLY A 479 8.26 -9.84 10.40
N ASP A 480 9.29 -10.04 9.58
CA ASP A 480 9.10 -10.50 8.20
C ASP A 480 8.63 -11.96 8.15
N ILE A 481 8.95 -12.75 9.19
CA ILE A 481 8.49 -14.14 9.33
C ILE A 481 6.96 -14.17 9.45
N ALA A 482 6.35 -13.17 10.08
CA ALA A 482 4.91 -13.21 10.33
C ALA A 482 4.07 -12.91 9.09
N THR A 483 4.47 -11.91 8.31
CA THR A 483 3.76 -11.60 7.07
C THR A 483 3.95 -12.70 6.02
N GLN A 484 5.12 -13.32 5.98
CA GLN A 484 5.39 -14.45 5.09
C GLN A 484 4.73 -15.75 5.58
N GLY A 485 4.76 -16.04 6.88
CA GLY A 485 4.16 -17.23 7.48
C GLY A 485 2.63 -17.23 7.36
N GLU A 486 1.97 -16.09 7.54
CA GLU A 486 0.52 -15.98 7.32
C GLU A 486 0.13 -16.18 5.87
N ARG A 487 0.98 -15.74 4.93
CA ARG A 487 0.77 -15.99 3.51
C ARG A 487 0.87 -17.49 3.21
N VAL A 488 1.83 -18.19 3.83
CA VAL A 488 1.94 -19.65 3.72
C VAL A 488 0.73 -20.34 4.33
N GLN A 489 0.24 -19.90 5.49
CA GLN A 489 -0.99 -20.44 6.08
C GLN A 489 -2.24 -20.10 5.23
N ALA A 490 -2.27 -18.92 4.61
CA ALA A 490 -3.33 -18.51 3.70
C ALA A 490 -3.43 -19.40 2.45
N LEU A 491 -2.33 -20.04 2.03
CA LEU A 491 -2.32 -20.98 0.90
C LEU A 491 -3.15 -22.23 1.15
N VAL A 492 -3.23 -22.67 2.41
CA VAL A 492 -3.87 -23.94 2.78
C VAL A 492 -5.29 -23.71 3.33
N THR A 493 -5.68 -22.46 3.59
CA THR A 493 -6.96 -22.11 4.25
C THR A 493 -8.07 -21.65 3.29
N TRP A 494 -7.88 -21.79 1.97
CA TRP A 494 -8.89 -21.48 0.91
C TRP A 494 -9.53 -20.09 0.97
N LYS A 495 -8.81 -19.09 1.53
CA LYS A 495 -9.28 -17.70 1.63
C LYS A 495 -9.42 -17.05 0.25
N ASP A 496 -8.43 -17.24 -0.62
CA ASP A 496 -8.54 -16.93 -2.05
C ASP A 496 -8.71 -18.24 -2.83
N PRO A 497 -9.92 -18.58 -3.29
CA PRO A 497 -10.17 -19.87 -3.92
C PRO A 497 -9.40 -20.10 -5.22
N ARG A 498 -8.94 -19.02 -5.87
CA ARG A 498 -8.19 -19.11 -7.12
C ARG A 498 -6.71 -19.35 -6.82
N ALA A 499 -6.14 -18.56 -5.91
CA ALA A 499 -4.75 -18.72 -5.52
C ALA A 499 -4.49 -20.07 -4.83
N THR A 500 -5.28 -20.45 -3.82
CA THR A 500 -5.08 -21.74 -3.14
C THR A 500 -5.26 -22.92 -4.09
N GLY A 501 -6.19 -22.83 -5.04
CA GLY A 501 -6.37 -23.83 -6.10
C GLY A 501 -5.14 -23.99 -6.99
N ILE A 502 -4.52 -22.89 -7.45
CA ILE A 502 -3.26 -22.92 -8.21
C ILE A 502 -2.16 -23.60 -7.39
N PHE A 503 -2.00 -23.19 -6.14
CA PHE A 503 -0.93 -23.68 -5.29
C PHE A 503 -1.06 -25.18 -5.01
N VAL A 504 -2.25 -25.64 -4.61
CA VAL A 504 -2.53 -27.05 -4.36
C VAL A 504 -2.33 -27.87 -5.65
N GLY A 505 -2.81 -27.38 -6.80
CA GLY A 505 -2.57 -28.02 -8.10
C GLY A 505 -1.09 -28.07 -8.48
N LEU A 506 -0.33 -26.99 -8.25
CA LEU A 506 1.11 -26.94 -8.51
C LEU A 506 1.88 -27.88 -7.57
N CYS A 507 1.54 -27.94 -6.29
CA CYS A 507 2.12 -28.92 -5.35
C CYS A 507 1.88 -30.35 -5.82
N PHE A 508 0.70 -30.66 -6.35
CA PHE A 508 0.39 -31.97 -6.91
C PHE A 508 1.23 -32.28 -8.17
N VAL A 509 1.33 -31.32 -9.10
CA VAL A 509 2.16 -31.47 -10.31
C VAL A 509 3.64 -31.64 -9.95
N VAL A 510 4.15 -30.84 -9.00
CA VAL A 510 5.52 -30.95 -8.51
C VAL A 510 5.76 -32.30 -7.84
N ALA A 511 4.81 -32.79 -7.04
CA ALA A 511 4.90 -34.12 -6.44
C ALA A 511 4.99 -35.22 -7.50
N ILE A 512 4.19 -35.14 -8.58
CA ILE A 512 4.26 -36.07 -9.71
C ILE A 512 5.61 -35.97 -10.43
N ILE A 513 6.08 -34.77 -10.74
CA ILE A 513 7.35 -34.56 -11.45
C ILE A 513 8.51 -35.11 -10.63
N LEU A 514 8.57 -34.81 -9.33
CA LEU A 514 9.63 -35.29 -8.44
C LEU A 514 9.52 -36.80 -8.14
N TYR A 515 8.34 -37.39 -8.32
CA TYR A 515 8.16 -38.84 -8.25
C TYR A 515 8.67 -39.53 -9.53
N LEU A 516 8.48 -38.92 -10.70
CA LEU A 516 8.89 -39.49 -11.99
C LEU A 516 10.35 -39.20 -12.35
N ILE A 517 10.91 -38.07 -11.91
CA ILE A 517 12.26 -37.61 -12.24
C ILE A 517 13.15 -37.72 -10.99
N PRO A 518 14.32 -38.38 -11.06
CA PRO A 518 15.24 -38.47 -9.94
C PRO A 518 15.62 -37.08 -9.39
N SER A 519 15.61 -36.93 -8.07
CA SER A 519 15.87 -35.65 -7.38
C SER A 519 17.22 -35.03 -7.79
N LYS A 520 18.21 -35.87 -8.07
CA LYS A 520 19.56 -35.49 -8.55
C LYS A 520 19.52 -34.72 -9.86
N MET A 521 18.66 -35.12 -10.81
CA MET A 521 18.53 -34.42 -12.08
C MET A 521 17.86 -33.05 -11.90
N VAL A 522 16.87 -32.96 -11.00
CA VAL A 522 16.22 -31.69 -10.67
C VAL A 522 17.18 -30.75 -9.93
N ALA A 523 18.02 -31.28 -9.03
CA ALA A 523 19.07 -30.52 -8.37
C ALA A 523 20.12 -30.00 -9.37
N MET A 524 20.54 -30.83 -10.32
CA MET A 524 21.47 -30.42 -11.39
C MET A 524 20.86 -29.31 -12.26
N ALA A 525 19.64 -29.51 -12.75
CA ALA A 525 18.94 -28.52 -13.58
C ALA A 525 18.70 -27.19 -12.84
N SER A 526 18.31 -27.26 -11.56
CA SER A 526 18.13 -26.06 -10.73
C SER A 526 19.45 -25.34 -10.45
N GLY A 527 20.56 -26.07 -10.26
CA GLY A 527 21.90 -25.51 -10.14
C GLY A 527 22.34 -24.74 -11.38
N PHE A 528 22.18 -25.34 -12.58
CA PHE A 528 22.46 -24.66 -13.85
C PHE A 528 21.56 -23.43 -14.07
N TYR A 529 20.28 -23.53 -13.70
CA TYR A 529 19.36 -22.39 -13.78
C TYR A 529 19.75 -21.26 -12.82
N TYR A 530 20.17 -21.57 -11.59
CA TYR A 530 20.59 -20.56 -10.61
C TYR A 530 21.89 -19.86 -11.03
N LEU A 531 22.86 -20.64 -11.53
CA LEU A 531 24.14 -20.14 -12.02
C LEU A 531 24.07 -19.56 -13.44
N ARG A 532 22.86 -19.45 -14.04
CA ARG A 532 22.68 -18.89 -15.38
C ARG A 532 23.32 -17.51 -15.49
N HIS A 533 23.94 -17.26 -16.65
CA HIS A 533 24.60 -16.00 -16.96
C HIS A 533 23.66 -14.81 -16.72
N PRO A 534 24.14 -13.66 -16.18
CA PRO A 534 23.31 -12.50 -15.86
C PRO A 534 22.42 -12.00 -17.01
N LEU A 535 22.85 -12.20 -18.26
CA LEU A 535 22.06 -11.87 -19.46
C LEU A 535 20.73 -12.64 -19.54
N PHE A 536 20.68 -13.88 -19.02
CA PHE A 536 19.48 -14.71 -18.96
C PHE A 536 18.73 -14.59 -17.63
N ARG A 537 19.18 -13.70 -16.73
CA ARG A 537 18.47 -13.43 -15.48
C ARG A 537 17.38 -12.40 -15.73
N ASP A 538 16.14 -12.79 -15.43
CA ASP A 538 15.03 -11.87 -15.44
C ASP A 538 15.28 -10.71 -14.46
N ARG A 539 15.02 -9.49 -14.91
CA ARG A 539 15.09 -8.29 -14.06
C ARG A 539 13.92 -8.18 -13.08
N ALA A 540 12.92 -9.04 -13.24
CA ALA A 540 11.73 -9.12 -12.41
C ALA A 540 11.86 -10.25 -11.36
N PRO A 541 11.17 -10.12 -10.20
CA PRO A 541 11.04 -11.22 -9.24
C PRO A 541 10.45 -12.48 -9.90
N SER A 542 10.84 -13.65 -9.38
CA SER A 542 10.40 -14.93 -9.92
C SER A 542 8.87 -15.11 -9.82
N PRO A 543 8.24 -15.87 -10.74
CA PRO A 543 6.81 -16.14 -10.72
C PRO A 543 6.28 -16.67 -9.38
N ALA A 544 7.05 -17.53 -8.71
CA ALA A 544 6.69 -18.06 -7.40
C ALA A 544 6.65 -16.95 -6.33
N ILE A 545 7.67 -16.09 -6.27
CA ILE A 545 7.71 -14.97 -5.31
C ILE A 545 6.56 -14.00 -5.59
N ASN A 546 6.24 -13.75 -6.86
CA ASN A 546 5.10 -12.92 -7.25
C ASN A 546 3.78 -13.48 -6.77
N PHE A 547 3.59 -14.79 -6.99
CA PHE A 547 2.43 -15.52 -6.51
C PHE A 547 2.29 -15.39 -4.99
N PHE A 548 3.36 -15.62 -4.22
CA PHE A 548 3.36 -15.44 -2.77
C PHE A 548 3.04 -14.00 -2.33
N ARG A 549 3.60 -12.99 -3.00
CA ARG A 549 3.37 -11.58 -2.68
C ARG A 549 1.92 -11.14 -2.92
N ARG A 550 1.22 -11.82 -3.84
CA ARG A 550 -0.16 -11.53 -4.24
C ARG A 550 -1.22 -12.17 -3.35
N LEU A 551 -0.82 -13.12 -2.49
CA LEU A 551 -1.74 -13.75 -1.55
C LEU A 551 -2.28 -12.74 -0.54
N PRO A 552 -3.56 -12.87 -0.15
CA PRO A 552 -4.12 -12.04 0.90
C PRO A 552 -3.41 -12.32 2.22
N SER A 553 -2.96 -11.26 2.89
CA SER A 553 -2.50 -11.31 4.27
C SER A 553 -3.62 -10.81 5.19
N GLN A 554 -3.55 -11.11 6.48
CA GLN A 554 -4.55 -10.61 7.43
C GLN A 554 -4.40 -9.11 7.71
N ALA A 555 -3.37 -8.47 7.15
CA ALA A 555 -3.11 -7.03 7.32
C ALA A 555 -4.26 -6.16 6.80
N ASP A 556 -5.00 -6.61 5.78
CA ASP A 556 -6.17 -5.90 5.25
C ASP A 556 -7.33 -5.76 6.24
N ARG A 557 -7.33 -6.58 7.30
CA ARG A 557 -8.36 -6.60 8.34
C ARG A 557 -7.98 -5.79 9.57
N LEU A 558 -6.79 -5.17 9.56
CA LEU A 558 -6.35 -4.22 10.58
C LEU A 558 -6.88 -2.81 10.26
N LEU A 559 -6.95 -1.97 11.30
CA LEU A 559 -7.55 -0.64 11.24
C LEU A 559 -6.48 0.40 10.90
#